data_AF-A0A7V5FRN1-F1
#
_entry.id   AF-A0A7V5FRN1-F1
#
_cell.length_a   1.000
_cell.length_b   1.000
_cell.length_c   1.000
_cell.angle_alpha   90.00
_cell.angle_beta   90.00
_cell.angle_gamma   90.00
#
_symmetry.space_group_name_H-M   'P 1'
#
loop_
_entity.id
_entity.type
_entity.pdbx_description
1 polymer ?
#
loop_
_entity_poly.entity_id
_entity_poly.type
_entity_poly.pdbx_seq_one_letter_code
_entity_poly.pdbx_strand_id
1 'polypeptide(L)'
;MNKTLFAGFICIWLISLHISEADAAGLIDNLYDNYGLEVAGFEELAGGVRLQSDGEEKQISIFDARIRLEATREIGEALLNFKGDLLADGVTETIELQLRELNLIASPLDNMDIKLGRAVFTWGTGDLLFINDTFAKDWQSFFIGRDEEYLKYPGNGIKISFFSDFANLDLIYSPLFEGSRFISGERLSYYNAGAEKIVGRNLQVTTNEPNRWFKDDELHGRLSKNIH
;
A
#
# COMPACT_ATOMS: atom_id res chain seq x y z
N MET A 1 -2.63 -11.40 25.13
CA MET A 1 -2.46 -12.00 23.80
C MET A 1 -3.56 -13.03 23.62
N ASN A 2 -4.53 -12.74 22.75
CA ASN A 2 -5.68 -13.62 22.54
C ASN A 2 -5.21 -14.93 21.88
N LYS A 3 -5.52 -16.10 22.47
CA LYS A 3 -4.98 -17.41 22.04
C LYS A 3 -5.33 -17.76 20.59
N THR A 4 -6.43 -17.19 20.08
CA THR A 4 -6.94 -17.41 18.72
C THR A 4 -6.08 -16.76 17.64
N LEU A 5 -5.54 -15.57 17.90
CA LEU A 5 -4.64 -14.88 16.96
C LEU A 5 -3.27 -15.54 16.93
N PHE A 6 -2.71 -15.91 18.09
CA PHE A 6 -1.44 -16.65 18.14
C PHE A 6 -1.50 -17.98 17.38
N ALA A 7 -2.66 -18.66 17.40
CA ALA A 7 -2.90 -19.83 16.57
C ALA A 7 -2.98 -19.50 15.06
N GLY A 8 -3.57 -18.35 14.69
CA GLY A 8 -3.57 -17.87 13.30
C GLY A 8 -2.17 -17.57 12.75
N PHE A 9 -1.32 -16.92 13.55
CA PHE A 9 0.10 -16.66 13.23
C PHE A 9 0.90 -17.96 13.02
N ILE A 10 0.71 -18.94 13.92
CA ILE A 10 1.34 -20.27 13.79
C ILE A 10 0.81 -21.00 12.55
N CYS A 11 -0.49 -20.92 12.26
CA CYS A 11 -1.06 -21.58 11.07
C CYS A 11 -0.56 -20.98 9.76
N ILE A 12 -0.46 -19.65 9.62
CA ILE A 12 0.05 -19.00 8.41
C ILE A 12 1.51 -19.42 8.17
N TRP A 13 2.34 -19.40 9.21
CA TRP A 13 3.75 -19.83 9.13
C TRP A 13 3.91 -21.34 8.86
N LEU A 14 3.03 -22.17 9.42
CA LEU A 14 3.01 -23.63 9.18
C LEU A 14 2.49 -24.01 7.78
N ILE A 15 1.65 -23.18 7.15
CA ILE A 15 1.17 -23.39 5.78
C ILE A 15 2.32 -23.16 4.78
N SER A 16 3.15 -22.13 5.00
CA SER A 16 4.34 -21.89 4.18
C SER A 16 5.40 -22.99 4.33
N LEU A 17 5.51 -23.59 5.52
CA LEU A 17 6.39 -24.75 5.76
C LEU A 17 5.97 -26.03 5.01
N HIS A 18 4.78 -26.08 4.40
CA HIS A 18 4.24 -27.29 3.76
C HIS A 18 4.29 -27.31 2.23
N ILE A 19 4.61 -26.19 1.57
CA ILE A 19 4.79 -26.17 0.11
C ILE A 19 6.29 -26.25 -0.17
N SER A 20 6.73 -27.30 -0.86
CA SER A 20 8.13 -27.38 -1.26
C SER A 20 8.44 -26.34 -2.34
N GLU A 21 9.68 -25.85 -2.36
CA GLU A 21 10.13 -24.88 -3.39
C GLU A 21 9.91 -25.44 -4.82
N ALA A 22 10.04 -26.75 -5.00
CA ALA A 22 9.79 -27.43 -6.27
C ALA A 22 8.30 -27.42 -6.66
N ASP A 23 7.40 -27.63 -5.69
CA ASP A 23 5.95 -27.58 -5.95
C ASP A 23 5.49 -26.15 -6.25
N ALA A 24 6.05 -25.16 -5.55
CA ALA A 24 5.78 -23.75 -5.80
C ALA A 24 6.26 -23.33 -7.20
N ALA A 25 7.49 -23.71 -7.58
CA ALA A 25 8.03 -23.45 -8.91
C ALA A 25 7.17 -24.10 -10.01
N GLY A 26 6.79 -25.36 -9.85
CA GLY A 26 5.92 -26.05 -10.80
C GLY A 26 4.54 -25.42 -10.97
N LEU A 27 3.97 -24.85 -9.89
CA LEU A 27 2.73 -24.09 -9.96
C LEU A 27 2.91 -22.77 -10.71
N ILE A 28 3.99 -22.02 -10.45
CA ILE A 28 4.29 -20.75 -11.13
C ILE A 28 4.48 -20.99 -12.62
N ASP A 29 5.28 -21.99 -12.99
CA ASP A 29 5.49 -22.39 -14.40
C ASP A 29 4.16 -22.75 -15.07
N ASN A 30 3.30 -23.52 -14.38
CA ASN A 30 1.98 -23.90 -14.91
C ASN A 30 1.06 -22.68 -15.14
N LEU A 31 1.08 -21.70 -14.24
CA LEU A 31 0.29 -20.46 -14.38
C LEU A 31 0.79 -19.61 -15.55
N TYR A 32 2.10 -19.53 -15.73
CA TYR A 32 2.70 -18.83 -16.87
C TYR A 32 2.38 -19.56 -18.19
N ASP A 33 2.65 -20.86 -18.29
CA ASP A 33 2.51 -21.62 -19.54
C ASP A 33 1.06 -21.71 -20.02
N ASN A 34 0.08 -21.82 -19.11
CA ASN A 34 -1.34 -21.98 -19.48
C ASN A 34 -2.11 -20.66 -19.55
N TYR A 35 -1.71 -19.64 -18.78
CA TYR A 35 -2.49 -18.41 -18.64
C TYR A 35 -1.70 -17.13 -18.95
N GLY A 36 -0.39 -17.22 -19.21
CA GLY A 36 0.50 -16.07 -19.38
C GLY A 36 0.55 -15.19 -18.13
N LEU A 37 0.37 -15.81 -16.95
CA LEU A 37 0.32 -15.11 -15.67
C LEU A 37 1.68 -15.22 -14.99
N GLU A 38 2.39 -14.11 -14.93
CA GLU A 38 3.60 -13.97 -14.13
C GLU A 38 3.19 -13.75 -12.67
N VAL A 39 3.74 -14.55 -11.76
CA VAL A 39 3.39 -14.49 -10.33
C VAL A 39 4.66 -14.39 -9.50
N ALA A 40 4.64 -13.47 -8.53
CA ALA A 40 5.70 -13.29 -7.55
C ALA A 40 5.09 -12.99 -6.17
N GLY A 41 5.89 -13.03 -5.12
CA GLY A 41 5.42 -12.75 -3.78
C GLY A 41 6.48 -12.97 -2.73
N PHE A 42 6.13 -12.68 -1.48
CA PHE A 42 6.98 -12.94 -0.33
C PHE A 42 6.15 -13.15 0.93
N GLU A 43 6.80 -13.69 1.94
CA GLU A 43 6.33 -13.71 3.31
C GLU A 43 7.28 -12.94 4.22
N GLU A 44 6.74 -12.29 5.24
CA GLU A 44 7.49 -11.45 6.17
C GLU A 44 6.97 -11.63 7.59
N LEU A 45 7.89 -11.74 8.54
CA LEU A 45 7.61 -11.61 9.97
C LEU A 45 8.42 -10.45 10.53
N ALA A 46 7.75 -9.48 11.16
CA ALA A 46 8.38 -8.33 11.80
C ALA A 46 7.98 -8.24 13.27
N GLY A 47 8.93 -7.91 14.14
CA GLY A 47 8.69 -7.78 15.58
C GLY A 47 9.54 -6.67 16.18
N GLY A 48 8.92 -5.83 17.01
CA GLY A 48 9.59 -4.71 17.65
C GLY A 48 8.98 -4.36 18.99
N VAL A 49 9.85 -3.96 19.91
CA VAL A 49 9.49 -3.53 21.27
C VAL A 49 10.07 -2.16 21.55
N ARG A 50 9.27 -1.33 22.23
CA ARG A 50 9.75 -0.07 22.80
C ARG A 50 10.76 -0.40 23.91
N LEU A 51 11.82 0.40 24.03
CA LEU A 51 12.78 0.26 25.13
C LEU A 51 12.34 1.00 26.40
N GLN A 52 11.50 2.00 26.24
CA GLN A 52 10.91 2.77 27.34
C GLN A 52 9.44 2.42 27.47
N SER A 53 8.91 2.49 28.69
CA SER A 53 7.49 2.33 28.93
C SER A 53 6.74 3.54 28.39
N ASP A 54 5.70 3.29 27.60
CA ASP A 54 4.73 4.30 27.19
C ASP A 54 3.43 4.06 27.98
N GLY A 55 2.93 5.09 28.67
CA GLY A 55 1.68 4.99 29.44
C GLY A 55 0.43 4.90 28.55
N GLU A 56 0.55 5.29 27.28
CA GLU A 56 -0.54 5.37 26.33
C GLU A 56 -0.53 4.22 25.30
N GLU A 57 0.53 3.40 25.26
CA GLU A 57 0.72 2.37 24.23
C GLU A 57 1.21 1.02 24.78
N LYS A 58 1.07 -0.03 23.97
CA LYS A 58 1.65 -1.36 24.28
C LYS A 58 3.19 -1.29 24.24
N GLN A 59 3.87 -2.14 25.02
CA GLN A 59 5.33 -2.26 24.93
C GLN A 59 5.79 -2.77 23.54
N ILE A 60 4.99 -3.61 22.90
CA ILE A 60 5.22 -4.09 21.52
C ILE A 60 4.79 -2.97 20.56
N SER A 61 5.68 -2.55 19.66
CA SER A 61 5.44 -1.49 18.67
C SER A 61 5.05 -2.01 17.29
N ILE A 62 5.50 -3.21 16.94
CA ILE A 62 5.14 -3.91 15.71
C ILE A 62 5.16 -5.42 15.98
N PHE A 63 4.20 -6.14 15.43
CA PHE A 63 4.19 -7.59 15.42
C PHE A 63 3.38 -8.05 14.21
N ASP A 64 4.01 -8.05 13.06
CA ASP A 64 3.38 -8.29 11.76
C ASP A 64 3.75 -9.67 11.24
N ALA A 65 2.77 -10.36 10.65
CA ALA A 65 3.01 -11.45 9.71
C ALA A 65 2.29 -11.12 8.41
N ARG A 66 3.04 -11.06 7.32
CA ARG A 66 2.53 -10.63 6.02
C ARG A 66 2.82 -11.68 4.96
N ILE A 67 1.85 -11.89 4.09
CA ILE A 67 2.03 -12.55 2.80
C ILE A 67 1.64 -11.55 1.73
N ARG A 68 2.53 -11.33 0.75
CA ARG A 68 2.24 -10.58 -0.47
C ARG A 68 2.16 -11.50 -1.66
N LEU A 69 1.16 -11.26 -2.50
CA LEU A 69 1.04 -11.83 -3.84
C LEU A 69 1.02 -10.72 -4.89
N GLU A 70 1.84 -10.88 -5.92
CA GLU A 70 1.90 -10.03 -7.10
C GLU A 70 1.63 -10.88 -8.33
N ALA A 71 0.83 -10.37 -9.26
CA ALA A 71 0.60 -11.06 -10.52
C ALA A 71 0.45 -10.07 -11.67
N THR A 72 1.06 -10.39 -12.80
CA THR A 72 1.00 -9.58 -14.02
C THR A 72 0.64 -10.46 -15.21
N ARG A 73 -0.17 -9.91 -16.11
CA ARG A 73 -0.58 -10.59 -17.33
C ARG A 73 -0.68 -9.62 -18.49
N GLU A 74 -0.14 -10.02 -19.63
CA GLU A 74 -0.36 -9.32 -20.89
C GLU A 74 -1.73 -9.68 -21.48
N ILE A 75 -2.49 -8.66 -21.89
CA ILE A 75 -3.81 -8.79 -22.51
C ILE A 75 -3.82 -7.89 -23.76
N GLY A 76 -3.47 -8.46 -24.91
CA GLY A 76 -3.28 -7.69 -26.14
C GLY A 76 -2.08 -6.76 -25.99
N GLU A 77 -2.29 -5.45 -26.12
CA GLU A 77 -1.27 -4.41 -25.95
C GLU A 77 -1.28 -3.78 -24.55
N ALA A 78 -2.03 -4.38 -23.61
CA ALA A 78 -2.19 -3.88 -22.25
C ALA A 78 -1.61 -4.85 -21.21
N LEU A 79 -1.22 -4.32 -20.05
CA LEU A 79 -0.76 -5.07 -18.89
C LEU A 79 -1.80 -4.98 -17.77
N LEU A 80 -2.29 -6.12 -17.32
CA LEU A 80 -3.10 -6.23 -16.11
C LEU A 80 -2.19 -6.56 -14.93
N ASN A 81 -2.20 -5.72 -13.89
CA ASN A 81 -1.41 -5.90 -12.69
C ASN A 81 -2.30 -6.11 -11.47
N PHE A 82 -1.90 -7.02 -10.60
CA PHE A 82 -2.49 -7.31 -9.30
C PHE A 82 -1.39 -7.29 -8.23
N LYS A 83 -1.67 -6.68 -7.08
CA LYS A 83 -0.82 -6.74 -5.88
C LYS A 83 -1.72 -6.72 -4.66
N GLY A 84 -1.59 -7.71 -3.78
CA GLY A 84 -2.39 -7.83 -2.58
C GLY A 84 -1.61 -8.37 -1.39
N ASP A 85 -1.92 -7.83 -0.21
CA ASP A 85 -1.32 -8.24 1.05
C ASP A 85 -2.37 -8.86 1.97
N LEU A 86 -2.02 -9.99 2.59
CA LEU A 86 -2.66 -10.50 3.79
C LEU A 86 -1.75 -10.20 4.98
N LEU A 87 -2.22 -9.41 5.92
CA LEU A 87 -1.46 -8.96 7.08
C LEU A 87 -2.18 -9.38 8.36
N ALA A 88 -1.49 -10.14 9.22
CA ALA A 88 -1.89 -10.32 10.61
C ALA A 88 -1.08 -9.36 11.48
N ASP A 89 -1.77 -8.51 12.24
CA ASP A 89 -1.18 -7.51 13.13
C ASP A 89 -1.47 -7.88 14.58
N GLY A 90 -0.44 -8.20 15.34
CA GLY A 90 -0.57 -8.58 16.74
C GLY A 90 -0.54 -7.41 17.73
N VAL A 91 -0.24 -6.20 17.28
CA VAL A 91 -0.36 -4.98 18.10
C VAL A 91 -1.83 -4.59 18.20
N THR A 92 -2.52 -4.55 17.06
CA THR A 92 -3.95 -4.19 16.97
C THR A 92 -4.86 -5.41 17.09
N GLU A 93 -4.29 -6.61 16.97
CA GLU A 93 -5.00 -7.89 17.04
C GLU A 93 -6.00 -8.07 15.88
N THR A 94 -5.62 -7.62 14.67
CA THR A 94 -6.42 -7.66 13.44
C THR A 94 -5.80 -8.54 12.36
N ILE A 95 -6.64 -8.98 11.41
CA ILE A 95 -6.20 -9.54 10.13
C ILE A 95 -6.79 -8.66 9.04
N GLU A 96 -5.94 -8.16 8.15
CA GLU A 96 -6.30 -7.24 7.09
C GLU A 96 -5.94 -7.82 5.72
N LEU A 97 -6.88 -7.69 4.78
CA LEU A 97 -6.64 -7.90 3.36
C LEU A 97 -6.53 -6.53 2.70
N GLN A 98 -5.38 -6.24 2.09
CA GLN A 98 -5.12 -4.96 1.45
C GLN A 98 -4.85 -5.17 -0.05
N LEU A 99 -5.81 -4.78 -0.89
CA LEU A 99 -5.57 -4.69 -2.33
C LEU A 99 -4.74 -3.43 -2.60
N ARG A 100 -3.49 -3.61 -3.05
CA ARG A 100 -2.58 -2.50 -3.34
C ARG A 100 -2.63 -2.09 -4.81
N GLU A 101 -2.66 -3.07 -5.70
CA GLU A 101 -2.78 -2.80 -7.12
C GLU A 101 -3.83 -3.72 -7.75
N LEU A 102 -4.68 -3.12 -8.56
CA LEU A 102 -5.51 -3.79 -9.54
C LEU A 102 -5.73 -2.79 -10.66
N ASN A 103 -4.84 -2.81 -11.65
CA ASN A 103 -4.82 -1.80 -12.69
C ASN A 103 -4.51 -2.39 -14.05
N LEU A 104 -4.97 -1.67 -15.08
CA LEU A 104 -4.63 -1.88 -16.47
C LEU A 104 -3.70 -0.76 -16.92
N ILE A 105 -2.57 -1.11 -17.53
CA ILE A 105 -1.64 -0.17 -18.16
C ILE A 105 -1.67 -0.41 -19.67
N ALA A 106 -1.77 0.65 -20.47
CA ALA A 106 -1.74 0.55 -21.92
C ALA A 106 -1.14 1.81 -22.54
N SER A 107 -0.56 1.66 -23.73
CA SER A 107 -0.03 2.75 -24.54
C SER A 107 -0.80 2.84 -25.86
N PRO A 108 -2.05 3.34 -25.84
CA PRO A 108 -2.92 3.35 -27.02
C PRO A 108 -2.42 4.25 -28.17
N LEU A 109 -1.45 5.14 -27.91
CA LEU A 109 -0.74 5.94 -28.91
C LEU A 109 0.75 5.96 -28.54
N ASP A 110 1.62 6.15 -29.52
CA ASP A 110 3.08 6.23 -29.32
C ASP A 110 3.52 7.31 -28.31
N ASN A 111 2.67 8.32 -28.10
CA ASN A 111 2.93 9.45 -27.22
C ASN A 111 1.96 9.55 -26.04
N MET A 112 1.22 8.47 -25.73
CA MET A 112 0.25 8.45 -24.65
C MET A 112 0.24 7.14 -23.88
N ASP A 113 0.43 7.23 -22.56
CA ASP A 113 0.25 6.11 -21.62
C ASP A 113 -0.97 6.32 -20.75
N ILE A 114 -1.68 5.23 -20.45
CA ILE A 114 -2.82 5.21 -19.54
C ILE A 114 -2.58 4.15 -18.47
N LYS A 115 -2.82 4.50 -17.20
CA LYS A 115 -2.94 3.55 -16.07
C LYS A 115 -4.29 3.73 -15.41
N LEU A 116 -5.14 2.72 -15.45
CA LEU A 116 -6.51 2.75 -14.95
C LEU A 116 -6.72 1.71 -13.84
N GLY A 117 -7.28 2.12 -12.71
CA GLY A 117 -7.67 1.24 -11.62
C GLY A 117 -7.03 1.62 -10.29
N ARG A 118 -6.84 0.62 -9.42
CA ARG A 118 -6.17 0.82 -8.13
C ARG A 118 -4.66 0.74 -8.30
N ALA A 119 -3.96 1.79 -7.87
CA ALA A 119 -2.52 1.90 -8.04
C ALA A 119 -1.91 2.86 -7.01
N VAL A 120 -0.60 2.75 -6.81
CA VAL A 120 0.18 3.81 -6.16
C VAL A 120 0.48 4.90 -7.18
N PHE A 121 -0.16 6.06 -7.06
CA PHE A 121 0.13 7.23 -7.88
C PHE A 121 1.28 8.03 -7.27
N THR A 122 2.24 8.43 -8.11
CA THR A 122 3.38 9.26 -7.71
C THR A 122 3.89 10.05 -8.91
N TRP A 123 4.46 11.21 -8.67
CA TRP A 123 5.13 11.99 -9.71
C TRP A 123 6.52 11.43 -10.03
N GLY A 124 7.13 10.65 -9.17
CA GLY A 124 8.43 10.06 -9.46
C GLY A 124 9.01 9.31 -8.28
N THR A 125 10.26 8.89 -8.43
CA THR A 125 11.03 8.14 -7.44
C THR A 125 11.84 9.08 -6.55
N GLY A 126 11.24 10.16 -6.07
CA GLY A 126 11.89 10.98 -5.05
C GLY A 126 11.93 10.19 -3.73
N ASP A 127 13.13 9.86 -3.25
CA ASP A 127 13.32 9.16 -1.98
C ASP A 127 12.90 10.10 -0.83
N LEU A 128 11.77 9.78 -0.20
CA LEU A 128 11.21 10.43 1.00
C LEU A 128 11.01 11.97 0.95
N LEU A 129 11.25 12.62 -0.19
CA LEU A 129 11.07 14.05 -0.40
C LEU A 129 9.73 14.33 -1.08
N PHE A 130 8.70 14.58 -0.28
CA PHE A 130 7.32 14.78 -0.75
C PHE A 130 6.91 16.26 -0.84
N ILE A 131 7.73 17.11 -1.46
CA ILE A 131 7.41 18.55 -1.56
C ILE A 131 6.12 18.78 -2.38
N ASN A 132 5.87 17.96 -3.40
CA ASN A 132 4.73 18.11 -4.33
C ASN A 132 3.95 16.80 -4.56
N ASP A 133 4.22 15.75 -3.78
CA ASP A 133 3.53 14.45 -3.89
C ASP A 133 2.40 14.39 -2.86
N THR A 134 1.25 14.93 -3.27
CA THR A 134 0.03 15.05 -2.45
C THR A 134 -0.77 13.75 -2.35
N PHE A 135 -0.30 12.66 -2.96
CA PHE A 135 -1.01 11.38 -2.91
C PHE A 135 -1.00 10.80 -1.49
N ALA A 136 -2.00 10.00 -1.17
CA ALA A 136 -2.16 9.42 0.16
C ALA A 136 -0.89 8.72 0.66
N LYS A 137 -0.57 8.93 1.93
CA LYS A 137 0.54 8.28 2.63
C LYS A 137 0.04 7.46 3.81
N ASP A 138 0.71 6.36 4.12
CA ASP A 138 0.54 5.63 5.36
C ASP A 138 1.69 5.96 6.31
N TRP A 139 1.48 7.03 7.09
CA TRP A 139 2.46 7.50 8.06
C TRP A 139 2.65 6.52 9.20
N GLN A 140 1.62 5.74 9.55
CA GLN A 140 1.76 4.74 10.61
C GLN A 140 2.75 3.67 10.19
N SER A 141 2.60 3.13 8.97
CA SER A 141 3.52 2.12 8.43
C SER A 141 4.97 2.62 8.44
N PHE A 142 5.20 3.88 8.06
CA PHE A 142 6.54 4.48 8.09
C PHE A 142 7.12 4.58 9.51
N PHE A 143 6.36 5.11 10.47
CA PHE A 143 6.86 5.33 11.83
C PHE A 143 7.06 4.05 12.66
N ILE A 144 6.42 2.94 12.29
CA ILE A 144 6.67 1.64 12.92
C ILE A 144 7.77 0.83 12.23
N GLY A 145 8.37 1.37 11.16
CA GLY A 145 9.52 0.76 10.48
C GLY A 145 9.17 -0.33 9.48
N ARG A 146 7.98 -0.31 8.87
CA ARG A 146 7.72 -1.11 7.66
C ARG A 146 8.53 -0.57 6.48
N ASP A 147 8.73 -1.40 5.47
CA ASP A 147 9.41 -0.98 4.23
C ASP A 147 8.80 0.29 3.63
N GLU A 148 9.65 1.10 3.00
CA GLU A 148 9.28 2.41 2.45
C GLU A 148 8.18 2.34 1.40
N GLU A 149 8.04 1.20 0.72
CA GLU A 149 6.94 0.98 -0.23
C GLU A 149 5.54 1.05 0.42
N TYR A 150 5.42 0.75 1.72
CA TYR A 150 4.15 0.85 2.44
C TYR A 150 3.79 2.28 2.80
N LEU A 151 4.74 3.21 2.81
CA LEU A 151 4.47 4.63 3.04
C LEU A 151 3.57 5.19 1.93
N LYS A 152 3.75 4.76 0.67
CA LYS A 152 2.86 5.20 -0.41
C LYS A 152 1.56 4.40 -0.35
N TYR A 153 0.45 5.10 -0.12
CA TYR A 153 -0.85 4.47 0.00
C TYR A 153 -1.53 4.39 -1.37
N PRO A 154 -2.07 3.22 -1.77
CA PRO A 154 -2.68 3.05 -3.08
C PRO A 154 -4.05 3.72 -3.14
N GLY A 155 -4.40 4.25 -4.32
CA GLY A 155 -5.67 4.90 -4.60
C GLY A 155 -6.32 4.42 -5.90
N ASN A 156 -7.61 4.68 -6.06
CA ASN A 156 -8.34 4.39 -7.29
C ASN A 156 -8.32 5.59 -8.24
N GLY A 157 -8.01 5.38 -9.51
CA GLY A 157 -8.06 6.48 -10.46
C GLY A 157 -7.65 6.11 -11.88
N ILE A 158 -7.57 7.14 -12.70
CA ILE A 158 -6.98 7.08 -14.02
C ILE A 158 -5.82 8.06 -14.09
N LYS A 159 -4.66 7.57 -14.52
CA LYS A 159 -3.53 8.39 -14.92
C LYS A 159 -3.41 8.37 -16.43
N ILE A 160 -3.25 9.54 -17.03
CA ILE A 160 -2.93 9.72 -18.45
C ILE A 160 -1.63 10.51 -18.52
N SER A 161 -0.66 10.01 -19.28
CA SER A 161 0.64 10.67 -19.50
C SER A 161 0.79 10.94 -20.98
N PHE A 162 1.02 12.21 -21.36
CA PHE A 162 1.29 12.63 -22.73
C PHE A 162 2.74 13.06 -22.86
N PHE A 163 3.39 12.62 -23.93
CA PHE A 163 4.78 12.91 -24.22
C PHE A 163 4.91 13.78 -25.46
N SER A 164 5.79 14.79 -25.42
CA SER A 164 6.11 15.64 -26.57
C SER A 164 7.52 16.21 -26.46
N ASP A 165 8.06 16.71 -27.57
CA ASP A 165 9.39 17.35 -27.61
C ASP A 165 9.46 18.64 -26.77
N PHE A 166 8.32 19.28 -26.51
CA PHE A 166 8.27 20.53 -25.74
C PHE A 166 8.21 20.26 -24.23
N ALA A 167 7.28 19.41 -23.80
CA ALA A 167 7.03 19.05 -22.41
C ALA A 167 6.18 17.77 -22.30
N ASN A 168 6.24 17.12 -21.15
CA ASN A 168 5.40 15.99 -20.76
C ASN A 168 4.29 16.46 -19.83
N LEU A 169 3.08 15.95 -20.03
CA LEU A 169 1.91 16.24 -19.21
C LEU A 169 1.39 14.96 -18.58
N ASP A 170 1.41 14.88 -17.25
CA ASP A 170 0.69 13.86 -16.50
C ASP A 170 -0.60 14.43 -15.93
N LEU A 171 -1.70 13.71 -16.08
CA LEU A 171 -2.99 13.99 -15.45
C LEU A 171 -3.44 12.77 -14.65
N ILE A 172 -3.89 12.98 -13.42
CA ILE A 172 -4.46 11.92 -12.58
C ILE A 172 -5.82 12.37 -12.09
N TYR A 173 -6.84 11.58 -12.36
CA TYR A 173 -8.18 11.78 -11.83
C TYR A 173 -8.56 10.64 -10.89
N SER A 174 -8.92 10.99 -9.66
CA SER A 174 -9.49 10.07 -8.67
C SER A 174 -10.97 10.39 -8.50
N PRO A 175 -11.90 9.45 -8.75
CA PRO A 175 -13.34 9.69 -8.59
C PRO A 175 -13.79 9.77 -7.11
N LEU A 176 -12.88 9.46 -6.18
CA LEU A 176 -13.11 9.51 -4.74
C LEU A 176 -11.79 9.88 -4.02
N PHE A 177 -11.86 10.87 -3.15
CA PHE A 177 -10.76 11.27 -2.28
C PHE A 177 -10.28 10.09 -1.43
N GLU A 178 -8.97 9.86 -1.41
CA GLU A 178 -8.35 8.89 -0.51
C GLU A 178 -7.38 9.62 0.42
N GLY A 179 -7.71 9.65 1.72
CA GLY A 179 -6.92 10.34 2.73
C GLY A 179 -5.65 9.58 3.12
N SER A 180 -4.67 10.31 3.67
CA SER A 180 -3.51 9.67 4.29
C SER A 180 -3.91 8.99 5.60
N ARG A 181 -3.34 7.80 5.87
CA ARG A 181 -3.41 7.18 7.20
C ARG A 181 -2.45 7.91 8.13
N PHE A 182 -3.00 8.81 8.93
CA PHE A 182 -2.26 9.60 9.93
C PHE A 182 -2.09 8.81 11.24
N ILE A 183 -1.30 9.36 12.16
CA ILE A 183 -1.15 8.82 13.51
C ILE A 183 -2.46 9.01 14.28
N SER A 184 -3.23 7.93 14.42
CA SER A 184 -4.57 7.97 15.04
C SER A 184 -4.56 7.68 16.54
N GLY A 185 -3.43 7.25 17.10
CA GLY A 185 -3.37 6.70 18.46
C GLY A 185 -3.61 5.20 18.54
N GLU A 186 -3.83 4.48 17.43
CA GLU A 186 -4.08 3.04 17.50
C GLU A 186 -2.86 2.23 18.01
N ARG A 187 -1.67 2.65 17.62
CA ARG A 187 -0.39 2.00 17.94
C ARG A 187 0.76 2.97 18.22
N LEU A 188 0.55 4.27 18.00
CA LEU A 188 1.56 5.32 18.09
C LEU A 188 0.92 6.48 18.87
N SER A 189 1.58 6.89 19.94
CA SER A 189 1.17 8.02 20.75
C SER A 189 1.41 9.34 20.01
N TYR A 190 0.56 10.33 20.27
CA TYR A 190 0.63 11.67 19.66
C TYR A 190 0.19 12.74 20.65
N TYR A 191 0.65 13.97 20.46
CA TYR A 191 0.19 15.10 21.27
C TYR A 191 -1.20 15.55 20.82
N ASN A 192 -2.16 15.55 21.74
CA ASN A 192 -3.51 16.06 21.50
C ASN A 192 -3.67 17.43 22.17
N ALA A 193 -3.81 18.48 21.36
CA ALA A 193 -3.93 19.85 21.85
C ALA A 193 -5.21 20.09 22.68
N GLY A 194 -6.32 19.43 22.34
CA GLY A 194 -7.58 19.57 23.08
C GLY A 194 -7.55 18.89 24.45
N ALA A 195 -6.73 17.85 24.63
CA ALA A 195 -6.51 17.17 25.90
C ALA A 195 -5.28 17.69 26.67
N GLU A 196 -4.51 18.61 26.07
CA GLU A 196 -3.25 19.17 26.59
C GLU A 196 -2.23 18.11 27.06
N LYS A 197 -2.22 16.94 26.39
CA LYS A 197 -1.34 15.83 26.76
C LYS A 197 -1.03 14.90 25.59
N ILE A 198 -0.02 14.05 25.77
CA ILE A 198 0.21 12.90 24.90
C ILE A 198 -0.91 11.88 25.17
N VAL A 199 -1.47 11.34 24.10
CA VAL A 199 -2.48 10.30 24.12
C VAL A 199 -2.11 9.20 23.13
N GLY A 200 -2.77 8.05 23.25
CA GLY A 200 -2.59 6.92 22.35
C GLY A 200 -3.87 6.10 22.29
N ARG A 201 -3.76 4.80 22.50
CA ARG A 201 -4.87 3.84 22.29
C ARG A 201 -6.14 4.10 23.10
N ASN A 202 -6.04 4.83 24.20
CA ASN A 202 -7.18 5.18 25.05
C ASN A 202 -7.96 6.40 24.52
N LEU A 203 -7.41 7.14 23.55
CA LEU A 203 -8.05 8.28 22.91
C LEU A 203 -7.64 8.36 21.44
N GLN A 204 -8.22 7.46 20.64
CA GLN A 204 -7.97 7.43 19.20
C GLN A 204 -8.73 8.55 18.48
N VAL A 205 -8.10 9.14 17.47
CA VAL A 205 -8.76 10.07 16.55
C VAL A 205 -9.43 9.29 15.44
N THR A 206 -10.72 9.54 15.25
CA THR A 206 -11.48 9.07 14.10
C THR A 206 -11.82 10.25 13.22
N THR A 207 -11.54 10.13 11.93
CA THR A 207 -11.88 11.13 10.92
C THR A 207 -13.18 10.76 10.22
N ASN A 208 -13.94 11.77 9.83
CA ASN A 208 -15.03 11.61 8.87
C ASN A 208 -14.43 11.83 7.48
N GLU A 209 -14.18 10.74 6.75
CA GLU A 209 -13.61 10.82 5.41
C GLU A 209 -14.69 11.17 4.38
N PRO A 210 -14.40 12.08 3.43
CA PRO A 210 -15.28 12.33 2.29
C PRO A 210 -15.57 11.01 1.55
N ASN A 211 -16.84 10.75 1.25
CA ASN A 211 -17.28 9.45 0.69
C ASN A 211 -18.39 9.60 -0.37
N ARG A 212 -18.35 10.68 -1.16
CA ARG A 212 -19.33 10.91 -2.23
C ARG A 212 -18.63 10.83 -3.57
N TRP A 213 -18.81 9.70 -4.25
CA TRP A 213 -18.33 9.47 -5.61
C TRP A 213 -18.65 10.63 -6.54
N PHE A 214 -17.64 11.09 -7.28
CA PHE A 214 -17.72 12.21 -8.24
C PHE A 214 -18.12 13.57 -7.65
N LYS A 215 -18.11 13.71 -6.32
CA LYS A 215 -18.32 14.99 -5.61
C LYS A 215 -17.15 15.32 -4.71
N ASP A 216 -16.63 14.29 -4.06
CA ASP A 216 -15.41 14.34 -3.30
C ASP A 216 -14.29 13.74 -4.17
N ASP A 217 -14.14 14.21 -5.41
CA ASP A 217 -13.15 13.75 -6.39
C ASP A 217 -11.89 14.64 -6.39
N GLU A 218 -10.80 14.12 -6.94
CA GLU A 218 -9.52 14.84 -7.03
C GLU A 218 -8.96 14.81 -8.46
N LEU A 219 -8.40 15.94 -8.87
CA LEU A 219 -7.67 16.08 -10.12
C LEU A 219 -6.28 16.62 -9.83
N HIS A 220 -5.26 15.90 -10.29
CA HIS A 220 -3.88 16.29 -10.19
C HIS A 220 -3.27 16.45 -11.58
N GLY A 221 -2.44 17.46 -11.78
CA GLY A 221 -1.77 17.72 -13.04
C GLY A 221 -0.31 18.08 -12.83
N ARG A 222 0.56 17.55 -13.68
CA ARG A 222 1.99 17.89 -13.70
C ARG A 222 2.47 18.13 -15.12
N LEU A 223 3.09 19.29 -15.32
CA LEU A 223 3.85 19.60 -16.52
C LEU A 223 5.35 19.49 -16.20
N SER A 224 6.09 18.73 -17.00
CA SER A 224 7.53 18.52 -16.78
C SER A 224 8.31 18.57 -18.10
N LYS A 225 9.58 18.96 -18.04
CA LYS A 225 10.49 18.96 -19.17
C LYS A 225 11.88 18.55 -18.69
N ASN A 226 12.48 17.56 -19.35
CA ASN A 226 13.87 17.20 -19.11
C ASN A 226 14.77 18.17 -19.90
N ILE A 227 15.71 18.80 -19.21
CA ILE A 227 16.72 19.69 -19.83
C ILE A 227 18.04 18.93 -19.78
N HIS A 228 18.61 18.66 -20.95
CA HIS A 228 19.94 18.06 -21.11
C HIS A 228 20.98 19.14 -21.39
#